data_AF-A0A4Q3WFU2-F1
#
_entry.id   AF-A0A4Q3WFU2-F1
#
_cell.length_a   1.000
_cell.length_b   1.000
_cell.length_c   1.000
_cell.angle_alpha   90.00
_cell.angle_beta   90.00
_cell.angle_gamma   90.00
#
_symmetry.space_group_name_H-M   'P 1'
#
loop_
_entity.id
_entity.type
_entity.pdbx_description
1 polymer ?
#
loop_
_entity_poly.entity_id
_entity_poly.type
_entity_poly.pdbx_seq_one_letter_code
_entity_poly.pdbx_strand_id
1 'polypeptide(L)'
;ILHIAVVESKYVAAVGAAEAKKSSRTQLLTTLSTFRAAIFGDPGRLDRDVWLSRLADLLIDADVPPGCSGLLERARSELREGKAKISLRGYSHVFIHSADAGMSGSASEQSLIESDLGVEAWQEVFDRPELRSLVESYAAKNDPASVRAKLGPKEPWLALDAKEPAARVTWTAMMDLLAVGAEPMPEMAEGHVPNADPLSEESAVPDAKPAESAASTPVVPAVVDVPVAAEVVNGGSNVFADLIASKSAALAGIVDERGTWADEMTRKLRIALNGYGLQAAVLGTRLTPNGCLVRLAGSDKLRVEDIEAKRMQLLTTHAINLVTVQPKPGEIVVTMAGEKRQSVSLWDLWAKREINRNAAGINTSFVLGIQEITGSLLYLNLGGEFGGLSS
;
A
#
# COMPACT_ATOMS: atom_id res chain seq x y z
N ILE A 1 -28.41 -3.75 -11.12
CA ILE A 1 -27.83 -4.95 -10.48
C ILE A 1 -26.88 -5.59 -11.49
N LEU A 2 -25.67 -5.93 -11.06
CA LEU A 2 -24.71 -6.72 -11.83
C LEU A 2 -24.69 -8.16 -11.32
N HIS A 3 -24.60 -9.13 -12.22
CA HIS A 3 -24.32 -10.53 -11.86
C HIS A 3 -22.96 -10.95 -12.41
N ILE A 4 -22.11 -11.49 -11.55
CA ILE A 4 -20.77 -11.97 -11.88
C ILE A 4 -20.73 -13.47 -11.57
N ALA A 5 -20.64 -14.28 -12.62
CA ALA A 5 -20.40 -15.72 -12.52
C ALA A 5 -18.93 -16.03 -12.86
N VAL A 6 -18.15 -16.44 -11.86
CA VAL A 6 -16.77 -16.93 -12.07
C VAL A 6 -16.85 -18.42 -12.38
N VAL A 7 -16.50 -18.82 -13.60
CA VAL A 7 -16.57 -20.23 -14.04
C VAL A 7 -15.17 -20.75 -14.31
N GLU A 8 -14.73 -21.72 -13.51
CA GLU A 8 -13.56 -22.57 -13.79
C GLU A 8 -14.07 -23.87 -14.41
N SER A 9 -13.37 -24.41 -15.42
CA SER A 9 -13.84 -25.60 -16.14
C SER A 9 -12.73 -26.53 -16.60
N LYS A 10 -13.00 -27.84 -16.50
CA LYS A 10 -12.09 -28.92 -16.93
C LYS A 10 -12.84 -29.93 -17.79
N TYR A 11 -12.19 -30.41 -18.85
CA TYR A 11 -12.67 -31.47 -19.72
C TYR A 11 -11.66 -32.61 -19.72
N VAL A 12 -12.03 -33.79 -19.20
CA VAL A 12 -11.09 -34.86 -18.84
C VAL A 12 -11.63 -36.27 -19.06
N ALA A 13 -10.73 -37.25 -19.12
CA ALA A 13 -11.06 -38.66 -18.98
C ALA A 13 -11.36 -39.02 -17.52
N ALA A 14 -12.14 -40.08 -17.30
CA ALA A 14 -12.58 -40.55 -15.98
C ALA A 14 -11.42 -40.80 -15.01
N VAL A 15 -10.31 -41.36 -15.50
CA VAL A 15 -9.07 -41.61 -14.73
C VAL A 15 -8.51 -40.32 -14.11
N GLY A 16 -8.66 -39.17 -14.77
CA GLY A 16 -8.23 -37.85 -14.26
C GLY A 16 -9.31 -37.08 -13.49
N ALA A 17 -10.53 -37.61 -13.36
CA ALA A 17 -11.67 -36.85 -12.84
C ALA A 17 -11.48 -36.40 -11.38
N ALA A 18 -10.86 -37.21 -10.52
CA ALA A 18 -10.62 -36.85 -9.12
C ALA A 18 -9.64 -35.67 -8.98
N GLU A 19 -8.58 -35.64 -9.78
CA GLU A 19 -7.62 -34.53 -9.82
C GLU A 19 -8.23 -33.28 -10.46
N ALA A 20 -9.04 -33.44 -11.51
CA ALA A 20 -9.79 -32.34 -12.13
C ALA A 20 -10.77 -31.68 -11.16
N LYS A 21 -11.56 -32.47 -10.41
CA LYS A 21 -12.46 -31.99 -9.35
C LYS A 21 -11.69 -31.20 -8.28
N LYS A 22 -10.54 -31.71 -7.82
CA LYS A 22 -9.71 -31.03 -6.81
C LYS A 22 -9.09 -29.73 -7.33
N SER A 23 -8.43 -29.77 -8.48
CA SER A 23 -7.73 -28.62 -9.07
C SER A 23 -8.69 -27.50 -9.49
N SER A 24 -9.81 -27.84 -10.14
CA SER A 24 -10.88 -26.91 -10.50
C SER A 24 -11.47 -26.21 -9.26
N ARG A 25 -11.75 -26.98 -8.20
CA ARG A 25 -12.21 -26.44 -6.90
C ARG A 25 -11.21 -25.43 -6.33
N THR A 26 -9.91 -25.76 -6.30
CA THR A 26 -8.89 -24.86 -5.76
C THR A 26 -8.74 -23.59 -6.61
N GLN A 27 -8.68 -23.71 -7.94
CA GLN A 27 -8.53 -22.56 -8.86
C GLN A 27 -9.74 -21.61 -8.79
N LEU A 28 -10.96 -22.18 -8.71
CA LEU A 28 -12.17 -21.39 -8.45
C LEU A 28 -12.07 -20.62 -7.12
N LEU A 29 -11.74 -21.30 -6.02
CA LEU A 29 -11.70 -20.67 -4.70
C LEU A 29 -10.62 -19.59 -4.58
N THR A 30 -9.45 -19.75 -5.19
CA THR A 30 -8.42 -18.69 -5.26
C THR A 30 -8.94 -17.46 -6.00
N THR A 31 -9.66 -17.65 -7.10
CA THR A 31 -10.24 -16.54 -7.88
C THR A 31 -11.38 -15.87 -7.11
N LEU A 32 -12.32 -16.67 -6.59
CA LEU A 32 -13.51 -16.22 -5.90
C LEU A 32 -13.20 -15.49 -4.59
N SER A 33 -12.24 -15.97 -3.81
CA SER A 33 -11.77 -15.28 -2.59
C SER A 33 -11.07 -13.94 -2.91
N THR A 34 -10.31 -13.88 -4.00
CA THR A 34 -9.71 -12.61 -4.49
C THR A 34 -10.79 -11.58 -4.83
N PHE A 35 -11.82 -11.97 -5.60
CA PHE A 35 -12.97 -11.12 -5.92
C PHE A 35 -13.79 -10.75 -4.66
N ARG A 36 -14.09 -11.73 -3.79
CA ARG A 36 -14.85 -11.52 -2.55
C ARG A 36 -14.17 -10.50 -1.65
N ALA A 37 -12.86 -10.64 -1.43
CA ALA A 37 -12.08 -9.68 -0.65
C ALA A 37 -12.02 -8.29 -1.31
N ALA A 38 -11.85 -8.22 -2.64
CA ALA A 38 -11.75 -6.95 -3.37
C ALA A 38 -13.06 -6.13 -3.38
N ILE A 39 -14.22 -6.81 -3.46
CA ILE A 39 -15.53 -6.17 -3.61
C ILE A 39 -16.27 -6.04 -2.28
N PHE A 40 -16.19 -7.04 -1.40
CA PHE A 40 -17.00 -7.18 -0.19
C PHE A 40 -16.17 -7.33 1.10
N GLY A 41 -14.85 -7.12 1.06
CA GLY A 41 -13.99 -7.20 2.24
C GLY A 41 -14.24 -6.07 3.23
N ASP A 42 -14.28 -6.41 4.53
CA ASP A 42 -14.42 -5.47 5.64
C ASP A 42 -13.24 -5.67 6.63
N PRO A 43 -12.42 -4.65 6.93
CA PRO A 43 -12.44 -3.30 6.36
C PRO A 43 -12.15 -3.30 4.86
N GLY A 44 -12.70 -2.29 4.17
CA GLY A 44 -12.55 -2.09 2.72
C GLY A 44 -11.08 -2.06 2.27
N ARG A 45 -10.80 -2.65 1.11
CA ARG A 45 -9.46 -2.63 0.49
C ARG A 45 -9.18 -1.31 -0.23
N LEU A 46 -7.92 -0.88 -0.17
CA LEU A 46 -7.44 0.31 -0.88
C LEU A 46 -7.62 0.22 -2.41
N ASP A 47 -7.52 -0.99 -2.98
CA ASP A 47 -7.67 -1.21 -4.43
C ASP A 47 -9.12 -1.44 -4.89
N ARG A 48 -10.13 -1.39 -3.99
CA ARG A 48 -11.57 -1.54 -4.28
C ARG A 48 -12.01 -0.78 -5.54
N ASP A 49 -11.73 0.51 -5.60
CA ASP A 49 -12.22 1.38 -6.67
C ASP A 49 -11.51 1.12 -8.00
N VAL A 50 -10.30 0.53 -7.98
CA VAL A 50 -9.60 0.02 -9.17
C VAL A 50 -10.27 -1.26 -9.68
N TRP A 51 -10.71 -2.16 -8.79
CA TRP A 51 -11.50 -3.34 -9.18
C TRP A 51 -12.84 -2.95 -9.77
N LEU A 52 -13.58 -2.04 -9.13
CA LEU A 52 -14.86 -1.54 -9.63
C LEU A 52 -14.71 -0.84 -10.99
N SER A 53 -13.64 -0.05 -11.18
CA SER A 53 -13.34 0.57 -12.48
C SER A 53 -13.06 -0.47 -13.56
N ARG A 54 -12.23 -1.49 -13.28
CA ARG A 54 -11.95 -2.59 -14.22
C ARG A 54 -13.20 -3.40 -14.58
N LEU A 55 -14.08 -3.64 -13.62
CA LEU A 55 -15.39 -4.28 -13.89
C LEU A 55 -16.28 -3.39 -14.76
N ALA A 56 -16.24 -2.07 -14.57
CA ALA A 56 -16.95 -1.12 -15.44
C ALA A 56 -16.35 -1.00 -16.84
N ASP A 57 -15.08 -1.37 -17.04
CA ASP A 57 -14.45 -1.35 -18.35
C ASP A 57 -14.59 -2.68 -19.11
N LEU A 58 -14.65 -3.82 -18.40
CA LEU A 58 -15.09 -5.11 -18.97
C LEU A 58 -16.52 -5.06 -19.53
N LEU A 59 -17.35 -4.12 -19.05
CA LEU A 59 -18.68 -3.86 -19.62
C LEU A 59 -18.65 -3.13 -20.97
N ILE A 60 -17.52 -2.61 -21.44
CA ILE A 60 -17.38 -2.04 -22.79
C ILE A 60 -17.41 -3.16 -23.85
N ASP A 61 -16.71 -4.26 -23.58
CA ASP A 61 -16.51 -5.38 -24.51
C ASP A 61 -17.72 -6.33 -24.61
N ALA A 62 -18.83 -6.00 -23.92
CA ALA A 62 -20.07 -6.76 -23.97
C ALA A 62 -20.81 -6.51 -25.29
N ASP A 63 -21.41 -7.57 -25.86
CA ASP A 63 -22.32 -7.43 -27.01
C ASP A 63 -23.64 -6.79 -26.54
N VAL A 64 -23.87 -5.53 -26.93
CA VAL A 64 -24.99 -4.71 -26.44
C VAL A 64 -26.16 -4.74 -27.45
N PRO A 65 -27.34 -5.29 -27.09
CA PRO A 65 -28.52 -5.21 -27.95
C PRO A 65 -28.89 -3.75 -28.28
N PRO A 66 -29.37 -3.47 -29.51
CA PRO A 66 -29.71 -2.12 -29.94
C PRO A 66 -30.76 -1.49 -29.01
N GLY A 67 -30.45 -0.28 -28.50
CA GLY A 67 -31.26 0.45 -27.51
C GLY A 67 -30.78 0.32 -26.06
N CYS A 68 -29.88 -0.61 -25.73
CA CYS A 68 -29.42 -0.83 -24.35
C CYS A 68 -28.20 0.03 -23.93
N SER A 69 -27.61 0.82 -24.82
CA SER A 69 -26.40 1.64 -24.54
C SER A 69 -26.56 2.56 -23.33
N GLY A 70 -27.64 3.34 -23.28
CA GLY A 70 -27.94 4.24 -22.16
C GLY A 70 -28.32 3.52 -20.85
N LEU A 71 -28.47 2.19 -20.85
CA LEU A 71 -28.52 1.38 -19.61
C LEU A 71 -27.11 0.98 -19.18
N LEU A 72 -26.28 0.55 -20.13
CA LEU A 72 -24.88 0.21 -19.90
C LEU A 72 -24.08 1.38 -19.30
N GLU A 73 -24.22 2.58 -19.85
CA GLU A 73 -23.53 3.79 -19.36
C GLU A 73 -23.86 4.10 -17.90
N ARG A 74 -25.14 4.03 -17.52
CA ARG A 74 -25.59 4.18 -16.13
C ARG A 74 -25.03 3.08 -15.23
N ALA A 75 -25.10 1.83 -15.66
CA ALA A 75 -24.53 0.71 -14.91
C ALA A 75 -23.02 0.85 -14.68
N ARG A 76 -22.27 1.37 -15.67
CA ARG A 76 -20.83 1.66 -15.55
C ARG A 76 -20.54 2.81 -14.59
N SER A 77 -21.37 3.86 -14.56
CA SER A 77 -21.23 4.95 -13.57
C SER A 77 -21.54 4.45 -12.15
N GLU A 78 -22.71 3.83 -11.93
CA GLU A 78 -23.09 3.25 -10.65
C GLU A 78 -22.04 2.27 -10.10
N LEU A 79 -21.38 1.51 -10.97
CA LEU A 79 -20.34 0.57 -10.59
C LEU A 79 -19.04 1.26 -10.16
N ARG A 80 -18.56 2.25 -10.92
CA ARG A 80 -17.39 3.08 -10.55
C ARG A 80 -17.62 3.90 -9.26
N GLU A 81 -18.84 4.37 -9.06
CA GLU A 81 -19.28 5.04 -7.83
C GLU A 81 -19.45 4.06 -6.65
N GLY A 82 -19.45 2.75 -6.90
CA GLY A 82 -19.67 1.71 -5.90
C GLY A 82 -21.10 1.67 -5.34
N LYS A 83 -22.09 2.14 -6.11
CA LYS A 83 -23.53 2.14 -5.80
C LYS A 83 -24.26 0.95 -6.44
N ALA A 84 -23.72 0.39 -7.52
CA ALA A 84 -24.31 -0.76 -8.20
C ALA A 84 -24.31 -1.99 -7.29
N LYS A 85 -25.49 -2.59 -7.06
CA LYS A 85 -25.58 -3.88 -6.35
C LYS A 85 -24.99 -5.00 -7.21
N ILE A 86 -24.03 -5.74 -6.66
CA ILE A 86 -23.31 -6.84 -7.30
C ILE A 86 -23.73 -8.15 -6.64
N SER A 87 -24.06 -9.15 -7.45
CA SER A 87 -24.14 -10.55 -7.02
C SER A 87 -22.95 -11.33 -7.60
N LEU A 88 -22.33 -12.17 -6.79
CA LEU A 88 -21.13 -12.95 -7.16
C LEU A 88 -21.37 -14.43 -6.87
N ARG A 89 -21.09 -15.30 -7.84
CA ARG A 89 -21.15 -16.76 -7.67
C ARG A 89 -19.98 -17.44 -8.37
N GLY A 90 -19.46 -18.51 -7.76
CA GLY A 90 -18.47 -19.40 -8.35
C GLY A 90 -19.06 -20.71 -8.86
N TYR A 91 -18.57 -21.18 -10.01
CA TYR A 91 -18.86 -22.48 -10.58
C TYR A 91 -17.59 -23.21 -10.99
N SER A 92 -17.48 -24.49 -10.63
CA SER A 92 -16.41 -25.41 -11.02
C SER A 92 -17.04 -26.52 -11.87
N HIS A 93 -16.98 -26.41 -13.18
CA HIS A 93 -17.55 -27.41 -14.09
C HIS A 93 -16.51 -28.49 -14.44
N VAL A 94 -16.85 -29.76 -14.24
CA VAL A 94 -15.98 -30.89 -14.59
C VAL A 94 -16.71 -31.81 -15.57
N PHE A 95 -16.29 -31.79 -16.82
CA PHE A 95 -16.87 -32.55 -17.91
C PHE A 95 -16.06 -33.84 -18.13
N ILE A 96 -16.69 -35.01 -17.96
CA ILE A 96 -16.04 -36.32 -18.09
C ILE A 96 -16.45 -36.95 -19.43
N HIS A 97 -15.49 -37.17 -20.32
CA HIS A 97 -15.77 -37.58 -21.72
C HIS A 97 -15.63 -39.08 -22.00
N SER A 98 -14.94 -39.83 -21.14
CA SER A 98 -14.75 -41.29 -21.26
C SER A 98 -15.60 -42.03 -20.23
N ALA A 99 -16.27 -43.10 -20.63
CA ALA A 99 -16.85 -44.06 -19.68
C ALA A 99 -15.73 -44.96 -19.12
N ASP A 100 -15.80 -45.27 -17.83
CA ASP A 100 -14.96 -46.31 -17.21
C ASP A 100 -15.72 -47.65 -17.16
N ALA A 101 -15.03 -48.76 -17.42
CA ALA A 101 -15.65 -50.06 -17.71
C ALA A 101 -16.29 -50.76 -16.49
N GLY A 102 -16.13 -50.19 -15.29
CA GLY A 102 -16.69 -50.70 -14.03
C GLY A 102 -17.73 -49.80 -13.34
N MET A 103 -18.07 -48.63 -13.89
CA MET A 103 -19.00 -47.68 -13.25
C MET A 103 -20.43 -47.83 -13.78
N SER A 104 -21.25 -48.59 -13.07
CA SER A 104 -22.65 -48.91 -13.43
C SER A 104 -23.68 -47.84 -13.09
N GLY A 105 -23.26 -46.60 -12.80
CA GLY A 105 -24.13 -45.48 -12.46
C GLY A 105 -23.46 -44.15 -12.80
N SER A 106 -24.26 -43.12 -13.08
CA SER A 106 -23.71 -41.80 -13.49
C SER A 106 -22.86 -41.20 -12.38
N ALA A 107 -21.68 -40.71 -12.75
CA ALA A 107 -20.77 -39.95 -11.89
C ALA A 107 -21.10 -38.44 -11.82
N SER A 108 -22.25 -38.04 -12.38
CA SER A 108 -22.77 -36.67 -12.36
C SER A 108 -23.22 -36.28 -10.95
N GLU A 109 -22.75 -35.13 -10.46
CA GLU A 109 -23.04 -34.64 -9.11
C GLU A 109 -22.99 -33.10 -9.05
N GLN A 110 -23.79 -32.52 -8.16
CA GLN A 110 -23.71 -31.12 -7.76
C GLN A 110 -23.36 -31.05 -6.26
N SER A 111 -22.35 -30.28 -5.90
CA SER A 111 -21.98 -30.02 -4.50
C SER A 111 -21.71 -28.55 -4.21
N LEU A 112 -22.09 -28.11 -3.02
CA LEU A 112 -21.70 -26.80 -2.49
C LEU A 112 -20.25 -26.89 -1.99
N ILE A 113 -19.37 -26.06 -2.56
CA ILE A 113 -17.95 -25.98 -2.22
C ILE A 113 -17.76 -25.12 -0.96
N GLU A 114 -18.37 -23.93 -0.96
CA GLU A 114 -18.21 -22.85 0.02
C GLU A 114 -19.41 -21.90 -0.08
N SER A 115 -19.79 -21.28 1.04
CA SER A 115 -20.79 -20.21 1.10
C SER A 115 -20.37 -19.21 2.17
N ASP A 116 -19.80 -18.06 1.76
CA ASP A 116 -19.28 -17.04 2.68
C ASP A 116 -19.59 -15.62 2.18
N LEU A 117 -19.96 -14.72 3.09
CA LEU A 117 -20.52 -13.39 2.83
C LEU A 117 -21.72 -13.37 1.84
N GLY A 118 -22.38 -14.52 1.64
CA GLY A 118 -23.43 -14.77 0.63
C GLY A 118 -22.92 -15.00 -0.80
N VAL A 119 -21.61 -15.12 -0.98
CA VAL A 119 -20.99 -15.63 -2.20
C VAL A 119 -20.98 -17.16 -2.13
N GLU A 120 -21.72 -17.81 -3.03
CA GLU A 120 -21.72 -19.27 -3.14
C GLU A 120 -20.67 -19.76 -4.16
N ALA A 121 -20.10 -20.94 -3.89
CA ALA A 121 -19.27 -21.68 -4.84
C ALA A 121 -19.85 -23.10 -5.05
N TRP A 122 -20.07 -23.49 -6.30
CA TRP A 122 -20.66 -24.79 -6.66
C TRP A 122 -19.70 -25.62 -7.52
N GLN A 123 -19.62 -26.93 -7.29
CA GLN A 123 -19.01 -27.89 -8.22
C GLN A 123 -20.13 -28.65 -8.93
N GLU A 124 -20.13 -28.63 -10.25
CA GLU A 124 -21.05 -29.38 -11.11
C GLU A 124 -20.22 -30.31 -11.99
N VAL A 125 -20.40 -31.62 -11.77
CA VAL A 125 -19.73 -32.68 -12.51
C VAL A 125 -20.73 -33.25 -13.50
N PHE A 126 -20.34 -33.31 -14.76
CA PHE A 126 -21.14 -33.87 -15.84
C PHE A 126 -20.43 -35.13 -16.35
N ASP A 127 -20.98 -36.29 -16.02
CA ASP A 127 -20.61 -37.56 -16.65
C ASP A 127 -21.11 -37.59 -18.11
N ARG A 128 -20.61 -38.54 -18.89
CA ARG A 128 -20.80 -38.67 -20.33
C ARG A 128 -22.26 -38.54 -20.83
N PRO A 129 -23.31 -39.11 -20.19
CA PRO A 129 -24.69 -38.95 -20.66
C PRO A 129 -25.26 -37.55 -20.39
N GLU A 130 -24.95 -36.93 -19.24
CA GLU A 130 -25.37 -35.55 -18.95
C GLU A 130 -24.59 -34.54 -19.80
N LEU A 131 -23.28 -34.74 -19.99
CA LEU A 131 -22.43 -33.97 -20.90
C LEU A 131 -22.96 -34.04 -22.34
N ARG A 132 -23.35 -35.23 -22.83
CA ARG A 132 -23.97 -35.37 -24.14
C ARG A 132 -25.28 -34.58 -24.22
N SER A 133 -26.16 -34.73 -23.22
CA SER A 133 -27.44 -34.00 -23.15
C SER A 133 -27.23 -32.49 -23.15
N LEU A 134 -26.19 -32.00 -22.47
CA LEU A 134 -25.81 -30.59 -22.40
C LEU A 134 -25.39 -30.04 -23.78
N VAL A 135 -24.52 -30.78 -24.49
CA VAL A 135 -24.05 -30.41 -25.84
C VAL A 135 -25.20 -30.46 -26.85
N GLU A 136 -26.07 -31.46 -26.79
CA GLU A 136 -27.26 -31.56 -27.64
C GLU A 136 -28.26 -30.40 -27.38
N SER A 137 -28.42 -29.97 -26.12
CA SER A 137 -29.24 -28.79 -25.78
C SER A 137 -28.66 -27.50 -26.36
N TYR A 138 -27.36 -27.25 -26.17
CA TYR A 138 -26.68 -26.08 -26.75
C TYR A 138 -26.72 -26.05 -28.28
N ALA A 139 -26.51 -27.20 -28.94
CA ALA A 139 -26.60 -27.31 -30.40
C ALA A 139 -28.01 -26.98 -30.93
N ALA A 140 -29.06 -27.32 -30.17
CA ALA A 140 -30.44 -26.98 -30.45
C ALA A 140 -30.84 -25.54 -30.03
N LYS A 141 -29.94 -24.79 -29.37
CA LYS A 141 -30.21 -23.50 -28.70
C LYS A 141 -31.30 -23.56 -27.62
N ASN A 142 -31.47 -24.73 -26.99
CA ASN A 142 -32.39 -24.95 -25.88
C ASN A 142 -31.74 -24.57 -24.53
N ASP A 143 -32.57 -24.44 -23.49
CA ASP A 143 -32.10 -24.12 -22.14
C ASP A 143 -31.37 -25.32 -21.48
N PRO A 144 -30.08 -25.19 -21.10
CA PRO A 144 -29.34 -26.22 -20.38
C PRO A 144 -29.78 -26.44 -18.93
N ALA A 145 -30.62 -25.58 -18.32
CA ALA A 145 -31.09 -25.74 -16.94
C ALA A 145 -31.73 -27.12 -16.67
N SER A 146 -32.49 -27.64 -17.64
CA SER A 146 -33.09 -28.99 -17.61
C SER A 146 -32.09 -30.15 -17.51
N VAL A 147 -30.82 -29.92 -17.86
CA VAL A 147 -29.72 -30.88 -17.67
C VAL A 147 -29.04 -30.65 -16.32
N ARG A 148 -28.83 -29.40 -15.92
CA ARG A 148 -28.20 -29.03 -14.64
C ARG A 148 -29.05 -29.45 -13.43
N ALA A 149 -30.37 -29.36 -13.53
CA ALA A 149 -31.32 -29.84 -12.51
C ALA A 149 -31.27 -31.36 -12.27
N LYS A 150 -30.59 -32.15 -13.12
CA LYS A 150 -30.36 -33.59 -12.91
C LYS A 150 -29.15 -33.86 -12.00
N LEU A 151 -28.25 -32.89 -11.84
CA LEU A 151 -27.00 -33.06 -11.07
C LEU A 151 -27.23 -33.03 -9.55
N GLY A 152 -28.30 -32.36 -9.10
CA GLY A 152 -28.63 -32.23 -7.69
C GLY A 152 -29.92 -31.42 -7.45
N PRO A 153 -30.45 -31.45 -6.22
CA PRO A 153 -31.77 -30.90 -5.89
C PRO A 153 -31.80 -29.37 -5.69
N LYS A 154 -30.78 -28.64 -6.14
CA LYS A 154 -30.68 -27.19 -5.99
C LYS A 154 -30.45 -26.52 -7.33
N GLU A 155 -31.10 -25.37 -7.51
CA GLU A 155 -31.06 -24.58 -8.74
C GLU A 155 -30.40 -23.21 -8.48
N PRO A 156 -29.10 -23.16 -8.13
CA PRO A 156 -28.45 -21.91 -7.72
C PRO A 156 -28.51 -20.82 -8.79
N TRP A 157 -28.61 -21.19 -10.08
CA TRP A 157 -28.77 -20.25 -11.19
C TRP A 157 -30.07 -19.41 -11.14
N LEU A 158 -31.08 -19.81 -10.36
CA LEU A 158 -32.31 -19.02 -10.14
C LEU A 158 -32.16 -17.97 -9.03
N ALA A 159 -31.20 -18.12 -8.12
CA ALA A 159 -31.05 -17.26 -6.95
C ALA A 159 -30.03 -16.14 -7.18
N LEU A 160 -30.38 -14.90 -6.81
CA LEU A 160 -29.52 -13.71 -6.93
C LEU A 160 -29.44 -12.96 -5.59
N ASP A 161 -28.45 -13.27 -4.76
CA ASP A 161 -28.08 -12.45 -3.60
C ASP A 161 -27.19 -11.29 -4.08
N ALA A 162 -27.72 -10.07 -4.11
CA ALA A 162 -27.08 -8.89 -4.68
C ALA A 162 -26.83 -7.81 -3.63
N LYS A 163 -25.56 -7.52 -3.36
CA LYS A 163 -25.09 -6.67 -2.27
C LYS A 163 -24.38 -5.42 -2.80
N GLU A 164 -24.38 -4.38 -1.99
CA GLU A 164 -23.56 -3.20 -2.28
C GLU A 164 -22.09 -3.55 -1.99
N PRO A 165 -21.12 -3.05 -2.76
CA PRO A 165 -19.70 -3.24 -2.47
C PRO A 165 -19.36 -2.62 -1.11
N ALA A 166 -18.34 -3.14 -0.44
CA ALA A 166 -17.87 -2.65 0.86
C ALA A 166 -17.67 -1.13 0.89
N ALA A 167 -17.71 -0.50 2.07
CA ALA A 167 -17.49 0.95 2.16
C ALA A 167 -16.12 1.37 1.60
N ARG A 168 -16.02 2.60 1.07
CA ARG A 168 -14.71 3.22 0.77
C ARG A 168 -13.89 3.28 2.06
N VAL A 169 -12.59 3.06 1.94
CA VAL A 169 -11.65 3.22 3.06
C VAL A 169 -11.72 4.66 3.55
N THR A 170 -11.82 4.87 4.87
CA THR A 170 -11.96 6.21 5.45
C THR A 170 -10.84 7.17 5.01
N TRP A 171 -9.64 6.64 4.74
CA TRP A 171 -8.51 7.43 4.26
C TRP A 171 -8.76 8.13 2.91
N THR A 172 -9.36 7.47 1.92
CA THR A 172 -9.64 8.13 0.63
C THR A 172 -10.77 9.15 0.74
N ALA A 173 -11.79 8.89 1.57
CA ALA A 173 -12.81 9.89 1.89
C ALA A 173 -12.23 11.11 2.63
N MET A 174 -11.20 10.93 3.47
CA MET A 174 -10.47 12.04 4.10
C MET A 174 -9.56 12.78 3.11
N MET A 175 -9.02 12.12 2.09
CA MET A 175 -8.31 12.79 0.98
C MET A 175 -9.24 13.59 0.06
N ASP A 176 -10.45 13.10 -0.22
CA ASP A 176 -11.48 13.87 -0.92
C ASP A 176 -11.82 15.16 -0.13
N LEU A 177 -11.89 15.10 1.21
CA LEU A 177 -12.04 16.29 2.07
C LEU A 177 -10.83 17.24 2.01
N LEU A 178 -9.60 16.72 1.96
CA LEU A 178 -8.38 17.53 1.84
C LEU A 178 -8.31 18.27 0.50
N ALA A 179 -8.80 17.67 -0.58
CA ALA A 179 -8.83 18.30 -1.91
C ALA A 179 -9.82 19.49 -1.98
N VAL A 180 -10.94 19.43 -1.25
CA VAL A 180 -11.94 20.52 -1.18
C VAL A 180 -11.48 21.67 -0.27
N GLY A 181 -10.51 21.44 0.62
CA GLY A 181 -9.94 22.46 1.51
C GLY A 181 -8.88 23.38 0.87
N ALA A 182 -8.54 23.20 -0.40
CA ALA A 182 -7.61 24.06 -1.11
C ALA A 182 -8.33 25.31 -1.67
N GLU A 183 -8.35 26.40 -0.91
CA GLU A 183 -8.82 27.69 -1.45
C GLU A 183 -7.96 28.12 -2.67
N PRO A 184 -8.58 28.67 -3.73
CA PRO A 184 -7.83 29.13 -4.89
C PRO A 184 -6.95 30.32 -4.50
N MET A 185 -5.64 30.14 -4.67
CA MET A 185 -4.66 31.20 -4.46
C MET A 185 -4.98 32.39 -5.39
N PRO A 186 -5.10 33.63 -4.88
CA PRO A 186 -5.49 34.76 -5.72
C PRO A 186 -4.40 35.07 -6.74
N GLU A 187 -4.78 35.18 -8.02
CA GLU A 187 -3.86 35.58 -9.08
C GLU A 187 -3.31 36.98 -8.80
N MET A 188 -1.97 37.11 -8.76
CA MET A 188 -1.33 38.41 -8.79
C MET A 188 -1.42 38.99 -10.20
N ALA A 189 -2.46 39.78 -10.45
CA ALA A 189 -2.64 40.49 -11.70
C ALA A 189 -1.50 41.50 -11.94
N GLU A 190 -0.74 41.29 -13.02
CA GLU A 190 0.29 42.25 -13.45
C GLU A 190 -0.35 43.57 -13.92
N GLY A 191 0.35 44.68 -13.70
CA GLY A 191 -0.28 46.01 -13.68
C GLY A 191 -0.53 46.66 -15.05
N HIS A 192 -1.58 47.49 -15.11
CA HIS A 192 -1.70 48.53 -16.13
C HIS A 192 -2.33 49.82 -15.61
N VAL A 193 -1.78 50.96 -16.06
CA VAL A 193 -2.17 52.36 -15.82
C VAL A 193 -1.49 53.19 -16.94
N PRO A 194 -1.98 54.39 -17.34
CA PRO A 194 -2.87 55.31 -16.60
C PRO A 194 -4.01 55.96 -17.44
N ASN A 195 -4.56 57.07 -16.92
CA ASN A 195 -5.40 58.13 -17.55
C ASN A 195 -6.92 57.87 -17.67
N ALA A 196 -7.82 58.83 -17.39
CA ALA A 196 -7.65 60.15 -16.75
C ALA A 196 -8.97 60.71 -16.12
N ASP A 197 -8.79 61.68 -15.23
CA ASP A 197 -9.71 62.57 -14.47
C ASP A 197 -10.70 63.47 -15.29
N PRO A 198 -11.61 64.29 -14.68
CA PRO A 198 -12.12 64.37 -13.28
C PRO A 198 -13.65 64.71 -13.12
N LEU A 199 -14.11 64.96 -11.87
CA LEU A 199 -15.09 65.99 -11.37
C LEU A 199 -16.39 65.57 -10.61
N SER A 200 -16.75 66.44 -9.63
CA SER A 200 -17.98 66.59 -8.81
C SER A 200 -18.33 65.45 -7.81
N GLU A 201 -18.43 65.68 -6.49
CA GLU A 201 -19.39 66.52 -5.70
C GLU A 201 -20.83 65.95 -5.74
N GLU A 202 -21.60 65.77 -4.65
CA GLU A 202 -21.83 66.64 -3.46
C GLU A 202 -22.14 65.84 -2.15
N SER A 203 -22.51 66.52 -1.05
CA SER A 203 -22.65 66.04 0.34
C SER A 203 -24.06 65.61 0.80
N ALA A 204 -24.17 64.84 1.90
CA ALA A 204 -25.19 65.01 2.95
C ALA A 204 -24.96 64.18 4.25
N VAL A 205 -24.90 64.87 5.42
CA VAL A 205 -25.14 64.34 6.79
C VAL A 205 -25.67 65.53 7.63
N PRO A 206 -26.66 65.37 8.54
CA PRO A 206 -26.45 64.99 9.97
C PRO A 206 -27.57 64.02 10.48
N ASP A 207 -27.84 63.67 11.76
CA ASP A 207 -27.52 64.13 13.14
C ASP A 207 -27.33 62.89 14.07
N ALA A 208 -26.37 62.82 15.02
CA ALA A 208 -26.36 63.34 16.42
C ALA A 208 -27.40 62.69 17.39
N LYS A 209 -27.06 61.85 18.40
CA LYS A 209 -26.31 61.99 19.70
C LYS A 209 -27.06 62.77 20.82
N PRO A 210 -26.72 62.69 22.15
CA PRO A 210 -25.61 62.01 22.90
C PRO A 210 -25.88 60.50 23.17
N ALA A 211 -25.35 59.72 24.14
CA ALA A 211 -24.46 59.84 25.35
C ALA A 211 -23.58 58.54 25.48
N GLU A 212 -22.59 58.29 26.36
CA GLU A 212 -22.14 58.78 27.70
C GLU A 212 -22.89 58.22 28.93
N SER A 213 -22.27 57.89 30.10
CA SER A 213 -20.85 57.86 30.58
C SER A 213 -20.74 57.09 31.94
N ALA A 214 -19.61 56.68 32.56
CA ALA A 214 -18.16 56.67 32.25
C ALA A 214 -17.34 55.75 33.22
N ALA A 215 -16.12 55.32 32.81
CA ALA A 215 -14.92 54.94 33.61
C ALA A 215 -14.96 53.64 34.50
N SER A 216 -13.85 53.03 34.98
CA SER A 216 -12.41 53.41 35.04
C SER A 216 -11.45 52.20 34.88
N THR A 217 -10.20 52.43 34.45
CA THR A 217 -9.06 51.47 34.55
C THR A 217 -8.17 51.74 35.78
N PRO A 218 -7.25 50.82 36.12
CA PRO A 218 -5.81 51.17 36.05
C PRO A 218 -4.89 50.03 35.54
N VAL A 219 -3.58 50.29 35.54
CA VAL A 219 -2.45 49.41 35.15
C VAL A 219 -1.23 49.78 36.04
N VAL A 220 -0.09 49.09 36.17
CA VAL A 220 0.65 48.01 35.44
C VAL A 220 1.40 47.14 36.52
N PRO A 221 2.30 46.14 36.28
CA PRO A 221 3.01 45.72 35.05
C PRO A 221 3.04 44.19 34.75
N ALA A 222 3.80 43.85 33.70
CA ALA A 222 3.98 42.54 33.06
C ALA A 222 4.48 41.36 33.91
N VAL A 223 4.04 40.16 33.50
CA VAL A 223 4.90 38.98 33.29
C VAL A 223 4.62 38.47 31.86
N VAL A 224 5.66 38.02 31.15
CA VAL A 224 5.50 37.39 29.82
C VAL A 224 5.32 35.89 30.03
N ASP A 225 4.07 35.42 30.00
CA ASP A 225 3.78 34.00 30.08
C ASP A 225 3.76 33.39 28.68
N VAL A 226 4.53 32.33 28.46
CA VAL A 226 4.59 31.63 27.18
C VAL A 226 3.44 30.62 27.15
N PRO A 227 2.49 30.70 26.19
CA PRO A 227 1.45 29.69 26.07
C PRO A 227 2.09 28.35 25.70
N VAL A 228 2.21 27.48 26.71
CA VAL A 228 2.74 26.12 26.60
C VAL A 228 2.03 25.39 25.46
N ALA A 229 2.81 24.69 24.62
CA ALA A 229 2.27 23.90 23.53
C ALA A 229 1.24 22.89 24.07
N ALA A 230 0.01 22.96 23.59
CA ALA A 230 -1.07 22.11 24.06
C ALA A 230 -0.81 20.64 23.66
N GLU A 231 -0.43 19.82 24.63
CA GLU A 231 -0.33 18.37 24.45
C GLU A 231 -1.72 17.78 24.18
N VAL A 232 -2.05 17.60 22.89
CA VAL A 232 -3.30 16.95 22.48
C VAL A 232 -3.20 15.46 22.82
N VAL A 233 -3.82 15.10 23.94
CA VAL A 233 -3.83 13.77 24.55
C VAL A 233 -4.12 12.66 23.53
N ASN A 234 -3.33 11.58 23.56
CA ASN A 234 -3.46 10.44 22.64
C ASN A 234 -4.77 9.66 22.87
N GLY A 235 -5.84 10.07 22.18
CA GLY A 235 -7.15 9.40 22.16
C GLY A 235 -7.28 8.22 21.19
N GLY A 236 -6.23 7.43 20.96
CA GLY A 236 -6.23 6.35 19.96
C GLY A 236 -5.37 5.15 20.37
N SER A 237 -6.04 4.05 20.75
CA SER A 237 -5.51 2.71 21.12
C SER A 237 -3.98 2.54 21.19
N ASN A 238 -3.41 2.67 22.40
CA ASN A 238 -2.00 2.37 22.69
C ASN A 238 -1.57 0.95 22.29
N VAL A 239 -2.50 0.00 22.18
CA VAL A 239 -2.29 -1.42 21.83
C VAL A 239 -1.28 -1.63 20.69
N PHE A 240 -1.27 -0.78 19.65
CA PHE A 240 -0.30 -0.89 18.57
C PHE A 240 1.11 -0.38 18.95
N ALA A 241 1.20 0.68 19.75
CA ALA A 241 2.46 1.15 20.33
C ALA A 241 3.04 0.12 21.33
N ASP A 242 2.18 -0.46 22.18
CA ASP A 242 2.53 -1.53 23.12
C ASP A 242 3.03 -2.77 22.39
N LEU A 243 2.34 -3.16 21.29
CA LEU A 243 2.79 -4.24 20.40
C LEU A 243 4.16 -3.94 19.80
N ILE A 244 4.37 -2.73 19.26
CA ILE A 244 5.68 -2.32 18.72
C ILE A 244 6.76 -2.42 19.79
N ALA A 245 6.55 -1.84 20.97
CA ALA A 245 7.50 -1.87 22.08
C ALA A 245 7.86 -3.30 22.49
N SER A 246 6.87 -4.19 22.60
CA SER A 246 7.08 -5.60 22.92
C SER A 246 7.93 -6.34 21.86
N LYS A 247 7.80 -5.97 20.58
CA LYS A 247 8.55 -6.58 19.48
C LYS A 247 9.96 -6.02 19.35
N SER A 248 10.17 -4.72 19.50
CA SER A 248 11.52 -4.12 19.45
C SER A 248 12.36 -4.50 20.67
N ALA A 249 11.77 -4.61 21.87
CA ALA A 249 12.49 -5.04 23.07
C ALA A 249 13.09 -6.46 22.91
N ALA A 250 12.41 -7.36 22.20
CA ALA A 250 12.87 -8.72 21.96
C ALA A 250 14.07 -8.83 20.99
N LEU A 251 14.37 -7.80 20.18
CA LEU A 251 15.51 -7.81 19.25
C LEU A 251 16.79 -7.18 19.81
N ALA A 252 16.71 -6.40 20.90
CA ALA A 252 17.81 -5.56 21.38
C ALA A 252 19.09 -6.33 21.76
N GLY A 253 18.98 -7.62 22.12
CA GLY A 253 20.11 -8.44 22.58
C GLY A 253 21.16 -8.80 21.52
N ILE A 254 20.91 -8.54 20.23
CA ILE A 254 21.80 -8.96 19.12
C ILE A 254 22.87 -7.89 18.78
N VAL A 255 22.85 -6.74 19.46
CA VAL A 255 23.64 -5.55 19.05
C VAL A 255 25.12 -5.63 19.44
N ASP A 256 25.47 -6.27 20.56
CA ASP A 256 26.78 -6.11 21.22
C ASP A 256 27.94 -6.73 20.42
N GLU A 257 27.78 -7.96 19.90
CA GLU A 257 28.79 -8.67 19.09
C GLU A 257 29.22 -7.90 17.82
N ARG A 258 28.43 -6.92 17.37
CA ARG A 258 28.74 -6.11 16.18
C ARG A 258 29.60 -4.89 16.48
N GLY A 259 29.57 -4.36 17.71
CA GLY A 259 30.42 -3.24 18.12
C GLY A 259 31.89 -3.64 18.12
N THR A 260 32.20 -4.77 18.77
CA THR A 260 33.55 -5.33 18.84
C THR A 260 34.12 -5.67 17.46
N TRP A 261 33.30 -6.23 16.55
CA TRP A 261 33.70 -6.46 15.16
C TRP A 261 34.07 -5.17 14.41
N ALA A 262 33.28 -4.10 14.57
CA ALA A 262 33.54 -2.82 13.90
C ALA A 262 34.85 -2.18 14.40
N ASP A 263 35.14 -2.25 15.69
CA ASP A 263 36.40 -1.78 16.28
C ASP A 263 37.61 -2.60 15.83
N GLU A 264 37.46 -3.93 15.73
CA GLU A 264 38.49 -4.79 15.15
C GLU A 264 38.78 -4.47 13.69
N MET A 265 37.75 -4.30 12.85
CA MET A 265 37.94 -3.97 11.44
C MET A 265 38.51 -2.56 11.27
N THR A 266 38.14 -1.61 12.12
CA THR A 266 38.77 -0.28 12.18
C THR A 266 40.26 -0.40 12.52
N ARG A 267 40.62 -1.22 13.51
CA ARG A 267 42.01 -1.47 13.91
C ARG A 267 42.81 -2.10 12.76
N LYS A 268 42.25 -3.10 12.07
CA LYS A 268 42.84 -3.75 10.89
C LYS A 268 43.04 -2.75 9.74
N LEU A 269 42.03 -1.93 9.40
CA LEU A 269 42.13 -0.87 8.39
C LEU A 269 43.24 0.12 8.72
N ARG A 270 43.30 0.61 9.97
CA ARG A 270 44.32 1.56 10.42
C ARG A 270 45.72 0.97 10.32
N ILE A 271 45.92 -0.29 10.67
CA ILE A 271 47.22 -0.97 10.54
C ILE A 271 47.61 -1.12 9.07
N ALA A 272 46.68 -1.57 8.22
CA ALA A 272 46.94 -1.77 6.78
C ALA A 272 47.33 -0.46 6.06
N LEU A 273 46.56 0.62 6.26
CA LEU A 273 46.83 1.92 5.63
C LEU A 273 48.20 2.47 6.05
N ASN A 274 48.51 2.47 7.36
CA ASN A 274 49.82 2.92 7.85
C ASN A 274 50.97 2.00 7.35
N GLY A 275 50.72 0.69 7.17
CA GLY A 275 51.66 -0.24 6.56
C GLY A 275 51.94 0.02 5.07
N TYR A 276 51.00 0.63 4.35
CA TYR A 276 51.19 1.13 2.98
C TYR A 276 51.77 2.55 2.93
N GLY A 277 52.17 3.13 4.08
CA GLY A 277 52.69 4.51 4.18
C GLY A 277 51.62 5.61 4.22
N LEU A 278 50.34 5.24 4.11
CA LEU A 278 49.20 6.16 4.14
C LEU A 278 48.86 6.50 5.59
N GLN A 279 49.14 7.73 6.02
CA GLN A 279 49.05 8.15 7.43
C GLN A 279 47.59 8.32 7.88
N ALA A 280 46.94 7.20 8.21
CA ALA A 280 45.54 7.13 8.60
C ALA A 280 45.35 7.32 10.13
N ALA A 281 44.81 8.48 10.51
CA ALA A 281 44.25 8.73 11.83
C ALA A 281 42.72 8.55 11.79
N VAL A 282 42.17 7.78 12.74
CA VAL A 282 40.72 7.53 12.84
C VAL A 282 40.09 8.61 13.72
N LEU A 283 39.08 9.29 13.19
CA LEU A 283 38.24 10.26 13.90
C LEU A 283 37.04 9.60 14.59
N GLY A 284 36.58 8.46 14.07
CA GLY A 284 35.52 7.66 14.70
C GLY A 284 35.01 6.53 13.81
N THR A 285 34.36 5.56 14.45
CA THR A 285 33.74 4.39 13.79
C THR A 285 32.25 4.36 14.09
N ARG A 286 31.45 3.93 13.12
CA ARG A 286 30.02 3.73 13.26
C ARG A 286 29.58 2.42 12.60
N LEU A 287 28.80 1.62 13.32
CA LEU A 287 28.15 0.44 12.76
C LEU A 287 26.98 0.85 11.85
N THR A 288 26.81 0.17 10.71
CA THR A 288 25.65 0.29 9.82
C THR A 288 25.04 -1.12 9.58
N PRO A 289 23.78 -1.24 9.12
CA PRO A 289 23.19 -2.57 8.89
C PRO A 289 23.97 -3.42 7.88
N ASN A 290 24.62 -2.78 6.90
CA ASN A 290 25.40 -3.42 5.84
C ASN A 290 26.92 -3.52 6.14
N GLY A 291 27.41 -3.01 7.28
CA GLY A 291 28.83 -3.07 7.63
C GLY A 291 29.26 -2.04 8.67
N CYS A 292 30.38 -1.36 8.44
CA CYS A 292 30.81 -0.23 9.28
C CYS A 292 31.39 0.91 8.45
N LEU A 293 31.22 2.13 8.96
CA LEU A 293 31.65 3.39 8.40
C LEU A 293 32.74 3.96 9.31
N VAL A 294 33.94 4.16 8.76
CA VAL A 294 35.10 4.71 9.49
C VAL A 294 35.39 6.11 8.94
N ARG A 295 35.46 7.09 9.83
CA ARG A 295 35.87 8.47 9.53
C ARG A 295 37.37 8.57 9.75
N LEU A 296 38.13 8.90 8.71
CA LEU A 296 39.56 9.15 8.76
C LEU A 296 39.83 10.65 8.64
N ALA A 297 40.83 11.16 9.36
CA ALA A 297 41.27 12.55 9.17
C ALA A 297 41.93 12.70 7.79
N GLY A 298 41.58 13.77 7.05
CA GLY A 298 42.27 14.11 5.82
C GLY A 298 43.71 14.53 6.11
N SER A 299 44.65 14.09 5.26
CA SER A 299 46.04 14.56 5.28
C SER A 299 46.62 14.53 3.87
N ASP A 300 47.68 15.31 3.62
CA ASP A 300 48.30 15.41 2.29
C ASP A 300 48.87 14.07 1.76
N LYS A 301 49.01 13.08 2.65
CA LYS A 301 49.50 11.71 2.39
C LYS A 301 48.39 10.64 2.42
N LEU A 302 47.13 11.05 2.40
CA LEU A 302 45.97 10.15 2.40
C LEU A 302 44.92 10.69 1.43
N ARG A 303 45.03 10.35 0.14
CA ARG A 303 44.02 10.70 -0.87
C ARG A 303 43.00 9.58 -1.03
N VAL A 304 41.82 9.91 -1.56
CA VAL A 304 40.80 8.93 -1.93
C VAL A 304 41.36 7.94 -2.98
N GLU A 305 42.04 8.48 -3.99
CA GLU A 305 42.72 7.74 -5.06
C GLU A 305 43.68 6.66 -4.53
N ASP A 306 44.48 6.98 -3.51
CA ASP A 306 45.44 6.04 -2.89
C ASP A 306 44.71 4.87 -2.21
N ILE A 307 43.59 5.15 -1.52
CA ILE A 307 42.79 4.13 -0.82
C ILE A 307 42.10 3.23 -1.85
N GLU A 308 41.55 3.80 -2.94
CA GLU A 308 40.89 3.02 -4.00
C GLU A 308 41.88 2.17 -4.79
N ALA A 309 43.06 2.70 -5.13
CA ALA A 309 44.14 1.93 -5.75
C ALA A 309 44.61 0.75 -4.89
N LYS A 310 44.44 0.83 -3.56
CA LYS A 310 44.74 -0.25 -2.60
C LYS A 310 43.57 -1.16 -2.25
N ARG A 311 42.35 -0.92 -2.79
CA ARG A 311 41.13 -1.72 -2.53
C ARG A 311 41.34 -3.22 -2.73
N MET A 312 42.00 -3.64 -3.81
CA MET A 312 42.27 -5.07 -4.08
C MET A 312 43.28 -5.66 -3.08
N GLN A 313 44.27 -4.89 -2.63
CA GLN A 313 45.28 -5.35 -1.66
C GLN A 313 44.69 -5.44 -0.24
N LEU A 314 43.84 -4.50 0.15
CA LEU A 314 43.05 -4.55 1.38
C LEU A 314 42.11 -5.78 1.42
N LEU A 315 41.44 -6.09 0.31
CA LEU A 315 40.57 -7.27 0.20
C LEU A 315 41.36 -8.58 0.32
N THR A 316 42.47 -8.71 -0.42
CA THR A 316 43.23 -9.97 -0.52
C THR A 316 44.20 -10.22 0.64
N THR A 317 44.77 -9.17 1.24
CA THR A 317 45.78 -9.28 2.31
C THR A 317 45.18 -9.15 3.70
N HIS A 318 44.10 -8.36 3.85
CA HIS A 318 43.51 -8.03 5.15
C HIS A 318 42.04 -8.44 5.31
N ALA A 319 41.45 -9.08 4.29
CA ALA A 319 40.02 -9.43 4.22
C ALA A 319 39.06 -8.22 4.34
N ILE A 320 39.53 -7.01 4.02
CA ILE A 320 38.74 -5.78 4.11
C ILE A 320 38.10 -5.46 2.77
N ASN A 321 36.79 -5.63 2.66
CA ASN A 321 36.02 -5.25 1.48
C ASN A 321 35.50 -3.82 1.60
N LEU A 322 36.15 -2.87 0.91
CA LEU A 322 35.65 -1.49 0.80
C LEU A 322 34.42 -1.43 -0.11
N VAL A 323 33.37 -0.74 0.31
CA VAL A 323 32.14 -0.49 -0.47
C VAL A 323 32.26 0.84 -1.20
N THR A 324 32.48 1.92 -0.45
CA THR A 324 32.62 3.31 -0.94
C THR A 324 33.71 4.03 -0.14
N VAL A 325 34.40 4.97 -0.80
CA VAL A 325 35.25 5.98 -0.17
C VAL A 325 34.72 7.34 -0.61
N GLN A 326 34.45 8.24 0.33
CA GLN A 326 33.90 9.57 0.05
C GLN A 326 34.76 10.66 0.70
N PRO A 327 35.24 11.67 -0.07
CA PRO A 327 35.87 12.84 0.50
C PRO A 327 34.82 13.76 1.14
N LYS A 328 35.16 14.38 2.27
CA LYS A 328 34.44 15.48 2.90
C LYS A 328 35.46 16.55 3.35
N PRO A 329 35.02 17.78 3.65
CA PRO A 329 35.93 18.81 4.17
C PRO A 329 36.64 18.34 5.45
N GLY A 330 37.97 18.14 5.36
CA GLY A 330 38.82 17.70 6.47
C GLY A 330 38.77 16.21 6.83
N GLU A 331 37.93 15.39 6.19
CA GLU A 331 37.81 13.95 6.51
C GLU A 331 37.54 13.07 5.28
N ILE A 332 37.92 11.79 5.37
CA ILE A 332 37.60 10.76 4.38
C ILE A 332 36.72 9.72 5.06
N VAL A 333 35.54 9.48 4.48
CA VAL A 333 34.58 8.48 4.97
C VAL A 333 34.79 7.19 4.19
N VAL A 334 35.14 6.11 4.89
CA VAL A 334 35.39 4.78 4.32
C VAL A 334 34.30 3.83 4.81
N THR A 335 33.53 3.27 3.88
CA THR A 335 32.51 2.25 4.18
C THR A 335 33.07 0.86 3.90
N MET A 336 33.04 -0.03 4.88
CA MET A 336 33.50 -1.41 4.79
C MET A 336 32.31 -2.37 4.91
N ALA A 337 32.24 -3.38 4.04
CA ALA A 337 31.14 -4.34 4.03
C ALA A 337 31.21 -5.29 5.24
N GLY A 338 30.06 -5.53 5.87
CA GLY A 338 29.90 -6.61 6.83
C GLY A 338 29.69 -7.95 6.11
N GLU A 339 30.42 -8.98 6.53
CA GLU A 339 30.26 -10.35 6.01
C GLU A 339 28.84 -10.89 6.24
N LYS A 340 28.21 -10.50 7.36
CA LYS A 340 26.79 -10.75 7.67
C LYS A 340 26.02 -9.43 7.61
N ARG A 341 25.23 -9.21 6.56
CA ARG A 341 24.26 -8.09 6.51
C ARG A 341 23.20 -8.27 7.58
N GLN A 342 22.75 -7.19 8.20
CA GLN A 342 21.66 -7.19 9.17
C GLN A 342 20.32 -6.91 8.46
N SER A 343 19.36 -7.80 8.62
CA SER A 343 17.95 -7.48 8.34
C SER A 343 17.50 -6.41 9.33
N VAL A 344 17.17 -5.23 8.80
CA VAL A 344 16.61 -4.13 9.59
C VAL A 344 15.16 -4.47 9.93
N SER A 345 14.85 -4.63 11.22
CA SER A 345 13.49 -4.96 11.67
C SER A 345 12.57 -3.75 11.54
N LEU A 346 11.45 -3.92 10.83
CA LEU A 346 10.43 -2.88 10.69
C LEU A 346 9.86 -2.44 12.06
N TRP A 347 9.85 -3.33 13.06
CA TRP A 347 9.45 -3.02 14.44
C TRP A 347 10.40 -2.01 15.11
N ASP A 348 11.71 -2.14 14.88
CA ASP A 348 12.71 -1.23 15.46
C ASP A 348 12.66 0.15 14.78
N LEU A 349 12.29 0.19 13.50
CA LEU A 349 12.02 1.42 12.77
C LEU A 349 10.76 2.10 13.29
N TRP A 350 9.68 1.33 13.46
CA TRP A 350 8.43 1.86 14.00
C TRP A 350 8.56 2.32 15.45
N ALA A 351 9.36 1.66 16.28
CA ALA A 351 9.63 2.06 17.66
C ALA A 351 10.35 3.43 17.75
N LYS A 352 11.14 3.77 16.72
CA LYS A 352 11.89 5.03 16.62
C LYS A 352 11.21 6.09 15.75
N ARG A 353 10.03 5.81 15.19
CA ARG A 353 9.37 6.72 14.24
C ARG A 353 8.81 7.94 14.96
N GLU A 354 9.13 9.11 14.42
CA GLU A 354 8.38 10.33 14.65
C GLU A 354 7.10 10.28 13.78
N ILE A 355 6.05 11.01 14.17
CA ILE A 355 4.72 10.93 13.54
C ILE A 355 4.30 12.33 13.10
N ASN A 356 4.42 12.63 11.81
CA ASN A 356 4.06 13.94 11.26
C ASN A 356 2.55 14.04 11.01
N ARG A 357 1.77 14.44 12.02
CA ARG A 357 0.33 14.66 11.84
C ARG A 357 0.09 15.98 11.10
N ASN A 358 -0.58 15.93 9.95
CA ASN A 358 -1.07 17.12 9.26
C ASN A 358 -2.20 17.81 10.06
N ALA A 359 -2.72 18.94 9.57
CA ALA A 359 -3.79 19.69 10.24
C ALA A 359 -5.10 18.88 10.47
N ALA A 360 -5.34 17.82 9.68
CA ALA A 360 -6.45 16.90 9.86
C ALA A 360 -6.13 15.73 10.83
N GLY A 361 -4.94 15.73 11.45
CA GLY A 361 -4.52 14.79 12.48
C GLY A 361 -3.85 13.50 11.99
N ILE A 362 -3.60 13.33 10.69
CA ILE A 362 -3.13 12.06 10.11
C ILE A 362 -1.68 12.15 9.59
N ASN A 363 -0.94 11.05 9.72
CA ASN A 363 0.44 10.94 9.26
C ASN A 363 0.54 10.55 7.78
N THR A 364 1.16 11.41 6.98
CA THR A 364 1.46 11.19 5.55
C THR A 364 2.93 10.87 5.27
N SER A 365 3.75 10.71 6.32
CA SER A 365 5.17 10.35 6.23
C SER A 365 5.38 8.85 6.47
N PHE A 366 5.72 8.13 5.39
CA PHE A 366 5.93 6.69 5.37
C PHE A 366 7.41 6.35 5.62
N VAL A 367 7.70 5.46 6.57
CA VAL A 367 9.07 5.00 6.83
C VAL A 367 9.53 4.06 5.72
N LEU A 368 10.57 4.46 4.98
CA LEU A 368 11.23 3.63 3.96
C LEU A 368 12.34 2.75 4.52
N GLY A 369 13.08 3.22 5.53
CA GLY A 369 14.25 2.51 6.06
C GLY A 369 15.18 3.38 6.91
N ILE A 370 16.48 3.06 6.89
CA ILE A 370 17.55 3.83 7.55
C ILE A 370 18.54 4.33 6.50
N GLN A 371 18.94 5.60 6.57
CA GLN A 371 20.04 6.15 5.79
C GLN A 371 21.40 5.63 6.32
N GLU A 372 22.24 5.01 5.50
CA GLU A 372 23.50 4.41 5.97
C GLU A 372 24.49 5.44 6.58
N ILE A 373 24.54 6.65 6.03
CA ILE A 373 25.53 7.68 6.39
C ILE A 373 25.18 8.34 7.74
N THR A 374 23.91 8.66 7.95
CA THR A 374 23.40 9.40 9.12
C THR A 374 22.82 8.49 10.20
N GLY A 375 22.46 7.25 9.86
CA GLY A 375 21.71 6.33 10.71
C GLY A 375 20.29 6.81 11.05
N SER A 376 19.82 7.89 10.41
CA SER A 376 18.48 8.44 10.59
C SER A 376 17.43 7.63 9.83
N LEU A 377 16.19 7.68 10.30
CA LEU A 377 15.05 7.15 9.55
C LEU A 377 14.86 7.93 8.24
N LEU A 378 14.65 7.19 7.14
CA LEU A 378 14.27 7.75 5.85
C LEU A 378 12.75 7.73 5.74
N TYR A 379 12.15 8.89 5.48
CA TYR A 379 10.71 9.03 5.24
C TYR A 379 10.43 9.38 3.77
N LEU A 380 9.31 8.89 3.25
CA LEU A 380 8.64 9.39 2.05
C LEU A 380 7.44 10.21 2.51
N ASN A 381 7.44 11.50 2.20
CA ASN A 381 6.41 12.43 2.66
C ASN A 381 5.42 12.73 1.51
N LEU A 382 4.12 12.55 1.77
CA LEU A 382 3.07 12.81 0.78
C LEU A 382 2.16 14.01 1.14
N GLY A 383 2.59 14.88 2.07
CA GLY A 383 1.75 15.99 2.54
C GLY A 383 2.48 17.09 3.31
N GLY A 384 3.74 17.36 3.00
CA GLY A 384 4.57 18.41 3.62
C GLY A 384 6.01 17.98 3.87
N GLU A 385 6.88 18.92 4.26
CA GLU A 385 8.26 18.64 4.64
C GLU A 385 8.35 17.85 5.95
N PHE A 386 9.24 16.85 6.01
CA PHE A 386 9.50 16.10 7.23
C PHE A 386 10.82 15.31 7.16
N GLY A 387 11.44 15.04 8.31
CA GLY A 387 12.68 14.24 8.37
C GLY A 387 13.87 14.84 7.60
N GLY A 388 13.85 16.14 7.30
CA GLY A 388 14.89 16.82 6.54
C GLY A 388 14.83 16.64 5.02
N LEU A 389 13.67 16.22 4.47
CA LEU A 389 13.44 16.10 3.03
C LEU A 389 12.13 16.80 2.63
N SER A 390 12.21 17.68 1.63
CA SER A 390 11.04 18.14 0.87
C SER A 390 10.57 17.05 -0.10
N SER A 391 9.40 17.27 -0.71
CA SER A 391 9.06 16.66 -2.00
C SER A 391 9.86 17.29 -3.14
#